data_AF-A0A8X7VAS7-F1
#
_entry.id   AF-A0A8X7VAS7-F1
#
_cell.length_a   1.000
_cell.length_b   1.000
_cell.length_c   1.000
_cell.angle_alpha   90.00
_cell.angle_beta   90.00
_cell.angle_gamma   90.00
#
_symmetry.space_group_name_H-M   'P 1'
#
loop_
_entity.id
_entity.type
_entity.pdbx_description
1 polymer ?
#
loop_
_entity_poly.entity_id
_entity_poly.type
_entity_poly.pdbx_seq_one_letter_code
_entity_poly.pdbx_strand_id
1 'polypeptide(L)'
;MDVDPNLSHHHTFAYEGIGFPFWILLDLMSFTERFRQDAYDKLDVIGIDEAQFSGDLYEFCCKEADDDGKIVIVAVIDAQTSLESLKQVAM
;
A
#
# COMPACT_ATOMS: atom_id res chain seq x y z
N MET A 1 19.82 19.90 -14.74
CA MET A 1 19.37 19.21 -13.52
C MET A 1 19.21 17.76 -13.92
N ASP A 2 20.28 16.99 -13.77
CA ASP A 2 20.28 15.57 -14.07
C ASP A 2 19.66 14.82 -12.88
N VAL A 3 18.62 14.04 -13.16
CA VAL A 3 17.94 13.20 -12.17
C VAL A 3 18.59 11.83 -12.23
N ASP A 4 19.21 11.43 -11.11
CA ASP A 4 19.84 10.13 -10.95
C ASP A 4 18.77 9.03 -10.86
N PRO A 5 18.73 8.03 -11.76
CA PRO A 5 17.65 7.04 -11.84
C PRO A 5 17.68 5.98 -10.73
N ASN A 6 18.63 6.03 -9.79
CA ASN A 6 18.76 5.06 -8.70
C ASN A 6 18.14 5.48 -7.35
N LEU A 7 17.43 6.61 -7.28
CA LEU A 7 16.68 6.98 -6.08
C LEU A 7 15.38 6.16 -6.00
N SER A 8 15.43 5.05 -5.27
CA SER A 8 14.25 4.35 -4.76
C SER A 8 13.52 5.28 -3.76
N HIS A 9 12.65 6.13 -4.29
CA HIS A 9 11.89 7.13 -3.55
C HIS A 9 10.98 6.48 -2.50
N HIS A 10 11.48 6.34 -1.26
CA HIS A 10 10.63 6.26 -0.08
C HIS A 10 10.08 7.66 0.17
N HIS A 11 8.88 7.95 -0.34
CA HIS A 11 8.18 9.16 0.04
C HIS A 11 7.51 8.90 1.38
N THR A 12 7.77 9.69 2.43
CA THR A 12 7.05 9.60 3.70
C THR A 12 5.99 10.69 3.74
N PHE A 13 4.70 10.33 3.72
CA PHE A 13 3.63 11.27 4.05
C PHE A 13 3.16 10.99 5.48
N ALA A 14 3.36 11.97 6.35
CA ALA A 14 2.83 11.98 7.71
C ALA A 14 1.98 13.24 7.85
N TYR A 15 0.66 13.10 7.93
CA TYR A 15 -0.20 14.26 8.16
C TYR A 15 -0.16 14.74 9.62
N GLU A 16 0.34 13.95 10.57
CA GLU A 16 0.34 14.29 12.01
C GLU A 16 1.61 13.79 12.73
N GLY A 17 2.79 13.92 12.12
CA GLY A 17 4.08 13.82 12.82
C GLY A 17 4.50 12.45 13.37
N ILE A 18 3.72 11.38 13.17
CA ILE A 18 4.12 9.99 13.47
C ILE A 18 4.14 9.22 12.14
N GLY A 19 5.32 9.08 11.54
CA GLY A 19 5.53 8.25 10.36
C GLY A 19 5.95 6.85 10.76
N PHE A 20 5.18 5.84 10.39
CA PHE A 20 5.65 4.47 10.38
C PHE A 20 6.39 4.21 9.05
N PRO A 21 7.40 3.32 9.03
CA PRO A 21 8.00 2.91 7.77
C PRO A 21 6.92 2.25 6.91
N PHE A 22 6.70 2.78 5.71
CA PHE A 22 5.75 2.23 4.75
C PHE A 22 6.39 2.03 3.38
N TRP A 23 5.77 1.16 2.60
CA TRP A 23 6.19 0.80 1.25
C TRP A 23 5.08 1.15 0.28
N ILE A 24 5.44 1.77 -0.84
CA ILE A 24 4.50 1.98 -1.95
C ILE A 24 4.59 0.73 -2.83
N LEU A 25 3.56 -0.09 -2.80
CA LEU A 25 3.45 -1.33 -3.57
C LEU A 25 2.18 -1.27 -4.43
N LEU A 26 2.35 -1.49 -5.74
CA LEU A 26 1.23 -1.70 -6.67
C LEU A 26 0.79 -3.18 -6.71
N ASP A 27 1.63 -4.07 -6.19
CA ASP A 27 1.46 -5.52 -6.12
C ASP A 27 1.77 -5.92 -4.68
N LEU A 28 0.71 -6.19 -3.90
CA LEU A 28 0.80 -6.53 -2.48
C LEU A 28 1.49 -7.88 -2.28
N MET A 29 1.33 -8.83 -3.20
CA MET A 29 1.99 -10.13 -3.11
C MET A 29 3.52 -10.03 -3.13
N SER A 30 4.09 -8.95 -3.68
CA SER A 30 5.52 -8.67 -3.63
C SER A 30 6.02 -8.19 -2.25
N PHE A 31 5.12 -7.90 -1.31
CA PHE A 31 5.45 -7.41 0.03
C PHE A 31 6.42 -8.37 0.72
N THR A 32 6.11 -9.66 0.78
CA THR A 32 6.89 -10.66 1.52
C THR A 32 8.27 -10.92 0.89
N GLU A 33 8.44 -10.66 -0.42
CA GLU A 33 9.76 -10.71 -1.06
C GLU A 33 10.61 -9.48 -0.73
N ARG A 34 9.97 -8.30 -0.66
CA ARG A 34 10.65 -7.03 -0.38
C ARG A 34 10.92 -6.84 1.12
N PHE A 35 10.05 -7.40 1.94
CA PHE A 35 10.19 -7.44 3.37
C PHE A 35 11.14 -8.60 3.71
N ARG A 36 12.20 -8.33 4.47
CA ARG A 36 13.12 -9.40 4.82
C ARG A 36 12.39 -10.45 5.65
N GLN A 37 12.57 -11.73 5.33
CA GLN A 37 11.86 -12.84 5.98
C GLN A 37 12.03 -12.82 7.51
N ASP A 38 13.23 -12.49 8.01
CA ASP A 38 13.53 -12.42 9.44
C ASP A 38 12.77 -11.31 10.18
N ALA A 39 12.38 -10.25 9.47
CA ALA A 39 11.52 -9.20 9.96
C ALA A 39 10.04 -9.57 9.79
N TYR A 40 9.69 -10.22 8.68
CA TYR A 40 8.33 -10.67 8.38
C TYR A 40 7.80 -11.66 9.43
N ASP A 41 8.64 -12.61 9.83
CA ASP A 41 8.29 -13.62 10.83
C ASP A 41 7.93 -13.01 12.19
N LYS A 42 8.47 -11.82 12.50
CA LYS A 42 8.21 -11.06 13.73
C LYS A 42 7.07 -10.04 13.61
N LEU A 43 6.52 -9.89 12.41
CA LEU A 43 5.45 -8.94 12.16
C LEU A 43 4.13 -9.57 12.58
N ASP A 44 3.38 -8.93 13.48
CA ASP A 44 2.05 -9.42 13.89
C ASP A 44 0.91 -8.72 13.15
N VAL A 45 1.15 -7.48 12.71
CA VAL A 45 0.14 -6.60 12.12
C VAL A 45 0.65 -5.97 10.83
N ILE A 46 -0.16 -6.03 9.77
CA ILE A 46 0.09 -5.41 8.47
C ILE A 46 -0.98 -4.35 8.24
N GLY A 47 -0.56 -3.10 8.01
CA GLY A 47 -1.44 -2.01 7.63
C GLY A 47 -1.37 -1.76 6.13
N ILE A 48 -2.52 -1.73 5.47
CA ILE A 48 -2.66 -1.36 4.06
C ILE A 48 -3.50 -0.10 4.00
N ASP A 49 -2.92 0.96 3.44
CA ASP A 49 -3.62 2.21 3.16
C ASP A 49 -3.94 2.30 1.67
N GLU A 50 -5.00 3.04 1.32
CA GLU A 50 -5.44 3.24 -0.07
C GLU A 50 -5.66 1.93 -0.86
N ALA A 51 -6.18 0.89 -0.20
CA ALA A 51 -6.24 -0.47 -0.75
C ALA A 51 -7.16 -0.61 -1.99
N GLN A 52 -7.99 0.40 -2.29
CA GLN A 52 -8.82 0.41 -3.50
C GLN A 52 -8.02 0.40 -4.81
N PHE A 53 -6.71 0.66 -4.76
CA PHE A 53 -5.83 0.66 -5.92
C PHE A 53 -5.15 -0.70 -6.20
N SER A 54 -5.29 -1.71 -5.34
CA SER A 54 -4.66 -3.02 -5.55
C SER A 54 -5.63 -4.06 -6.10
N GLY A 55 -5.17 -4.83 -7.10
CA GLY A 55 -5.98 -5.87 -7.75
C GLY A 55 -5.88 -7.24 -7.06
N ASP A 56 -4.95 -7.39 -6.14
CA ASP A 56 -4.55 -8.64 -5.46
C ASP A 56 -4.84 -8.60 -3.94
N LEU A 57 -5.65 -7.64 -3.48
CA LEU A 57 -5.97 -7.45 -2.06
C LEU A 57 -6.55 -8.71 -1.42
N TYR A 58 -7.43 -9.40 -2.12
CA TYR A 58 -8.10 -10.60 -1.61
C TYR A 58 -7.10 -11.74 -1.41
N GLU A 59 -6.31 -12.04 -2.44
CA GLU A 59 -5.27 -13.07 -2.41
C GLU A 59 -4.24 -12.76 -1.33
N PHE A 60 -3.84 -11.49 -1.20
CA PHE A 60 -2.94 -11.04 -0.16
C PHE A 60 -3.54 -11.27 1.23
N CYS A 61 -4.80 -10.88 1.47
CA CYS A 61 -5.44 -11.09 2.77
C CYS A 61 -5.57 -12.58 3.11
N CYS A 62 -5.95 -13.43 2.16
CA CYS A 62 -6.02 -14.87 2.39
C CYS A 62 -4.66 -15.43 2.80
N LYS A 63 -3.61 -15.08 2.06
CA LYS A 63 -2.26 -15.55 2.39
C LYS A 63 -1.82 -15.06 3.77
N GLU A 64 -1.89 -13.76 4.00
CA GLU A 64 -1.29 -13.15 5.19
C GLU A 64 -2.12 -13.41 6.45
N ALA A 65 -3.46 -13.36 6.36
CA ALA A 65 -4.34 -13.54 7.50
C ALA A 65 -4.72 -15.01 7.74
N ASP A 66 -5.12 -15.74 6.71
CA ASP A 66 -5.62 -17.11 6.87
C ASP A 66 -4.48 -18.13 6.98
N ASP A 67 -3.46 -18.03 6.12
CA ASP A 67 -2.33 -18.98 6.11
C ASP A 67 -1.26 -18.59 7.13
N ASP A 68 -0.83 -17.33 7.12
CA ASP A 68 0.30 -16.84 7.93
C ASP A 68 -0.14 -16.27 9.31
N GLY A 69 -1.45 -16.21 9.57
CA GLY A 69 -2.03 -15.86 10.87
C GLY A 69 -1.82 -14.41 11.31
N LYS A 70 -1.53 -13.51 10.36
CA LYS A 70 -1.29 -12.08 10.63
C LYS A 70 -2.59 -11.30 10.78
N ILE A 71 -2.54 -10.19 11.51
CA ILE A 71 -3.65 -9.24 11.54
C ILE A 71 -3.47 -8.24 10.39
N VAL A 72 -4.34 -8.28 9.40
CA VAL A 72 -4.34 -7.33 8.28
C VAL A 72 -5.39 -6.25 8.52
N ILE A 73 -4.95 -5.00 8.61
CA ILE A 73 -5.82 -3.81 8.74
C ILE A 73 -5.84 -3.10 7.39
N VAL A 74 -7.02 -3.02 6.79
CA VAL A 74 -7.20 -2.45 5.45
C VAL A 74 -7.98 -1.13 5.57
N ALA A 75 -7.39 -0.04 5.09
CA ALA A 75 -8.06 1.23 4.88
C ALA A 75 -8.42 1.40 3.39
N VAL A 76 -9.68 1.72 3.13
CA VAL A 76 -10.21 2.02 1.80
C VAL A 76 -10.96 3.34 1.82
N ILE A 77 -10.86 4.09 0.73
CA ILE A 77 -11.68 5.29 0.55
C ILE A 77 -12.97 4.89 -0.19
N ASP A 78 -14.11 5.07 0.48
CA ASP A 78 -15.45 4.78 -0.05
C ASP A 78 -15.85 5.69 -1.23
N ALA A 79 -15.27 6.89 -1.31
CA ALA A 79 -15.65 7.92 -2.28
C ALA A 79 -14.50 8.30 -3.21
N GLN A 80 -14.29 7.51 -4.25
CA GLN A 80 -13.54 8.00 -5.41
C GLN A 80 -14.47 8.92 -6.22
N THR A 81 -14.54 10.20 -5.83
CA THR A 81 -15.11 11.21 -6.74
C THR A 81 -14.15 11.35 -7.90
N SER A 82 -14.38 10.58 -8.97
CA SER A 82 -13.70 10.76 -10.25
C SER A 82 -13.99 12.18 -10.76
N LEU A 83 -13.10 13.12 -10.45
CA LEU A 83 -13.03 14.42 -11.15
C LEU A 83 -12.68 14.24 -12.63
N GLU A 84 -12.33 13.02 -13.07
CA GLU A 84 -12.21 12.67 -14.49
C GLU A 84 -13.58 12.50 -15.19
N SER A 85 -14.70 12.56 -14.47
CA SER A 85 -16.04 12.69 -15.07
C SER A 85 -16.48 14.14 -15.32
N LEU A 86 -15.70 15.14 -14.90
CA LEU A 86 -15.97 16.57 -15.13
C LEU A 86 -15.11 17.20 -16.25
N LYS A 87 -14.71 16.41 -17.26
CA LYS A 87 -14.19 16.93 -18.55
C LYS A 87 -15.16 16.77 -19.74
N GLN A 88 -16.38 16.29 -19.54
CA GLN A 88 -17.39 16.22 -20.62
C GLN A 88 -18.59 17.16 -20.41
N VAL A 89 -18.69 17.89 -19.29
CA VAL A 89 -19.78 18.85 -19.06
C VAL A 89 -19.23 20.14 -18.43
N ALA A 90 -18.39 20.82 -19.20
CA ALA A 90 -18.19 22.26 -19.07
C ALA A 90 -18.21 22.84 -20.50
N MET A 91 -19.45 23.10 -20.96
CA MET A 91 -19.90 23.87 -22.14
C MET A 91 -19.19 23.65 -23.48
#